data_AF-A0A383A2R4-F1
#
_entry.id   AF-A0A383A2R4-F1
#
_cell.length_a   1.000
_cell.length_b   1.000
_cell.length_c   1.000
_cell.angle_alpha   90.00
_cell.angle_beta   90.00
_cell.angle_gamma   90.00
#
_symmetry.space_group_name_H-M   'P 1'
#
loop_
_entity.id
_entity.type
_entity.pdbx_description
1 polymer ?
#
loop_
_entity_poly.entity_id
_entity_poly.type
_entity_poly.pdbx_seq_one_letter_code
_entity_poly.pdbx_strand_id
1 'polypeptide(L)'
;MKISKLNGLILLICMLFSQEIETPRYTYQGGWPVNPRSDEILDPGFDLPCPGPIGCECRSDADCENQNCISHPKGNYCVPKPGDLVPRFEAIDQFGESVDLYDFANQGKMILIELCGAWAKPCNDFSNWLTSND
;
A
#
# COMPACT_ATOMS: atom_id res chain seq x y z
N MET A 1 33.96 -17.61 -38.22
CA MET A 1 32.53 -17.25 -38.11
C MET A 1 32.25 -16.15 -39.13
N LYS A 2 31.33 -16.35 -40.10
CA LYS A 2 31.07 -15.35 -41.16
C LYS A 2 30.61 -14.04 -40.53
N ILE A 3 31.13 -12.91 -41.00
CA ILE A 3 30.88 -11.55 -40.47
C ILE A 3 29.37 -11.27 -40.29
N SER A 4 28.53 -11.83 -41.17
CA SER A 4 27.07 -11.75 -41.06
C SER A 4 26.48 -12.40 -39.80
N LYS A 5 27.08 -13.47 -39.27
CA LYS A 5 26.64 -14.12 -38.03
C LYS A 5 27.03 -13.31 -36.78
N LEU A 6 28.16 -12.60 -36.83
CA LEU A 6 28.61 -11.74 -35.73
C LEU A 6 27.71 -10.50 -35.61
N ASN A 7 27.36 -9.87 -36.74
CA ASN A 7 26.46 -8.72 -36.76
C ASN A 7 25.04 -9.10 -36.28
N GLY A 8 24.56 -10.29 -36.67
CA GLY A 8 23.27 -10.81 -36.18
C GLY A 8 23.27 -11.06 -34.67
N LEU A 9 24.37 -11.59 -34.11
CA LEU A 9 24.50 -11.81 -32.67
C LEU A 9 24.55 -10.48 -31.89
N ILE A 10 25.26 -9.48 -32.41
CA ILE A 10 25.34 -8.14 -31.80
C ILE A 10 23.95 -7.47 -31.78
N LEU A 11 23.19 -7.55 -32.88
CA LEU A 11 21.83 -7.01 -32.93
C LEU A 11 20.88 -7.70 -31.93
N LEU A 12 20.97 -9.01 -31.78
CA LEU A 12 20.15 -9.76 -30.83
C LEU A 12 20.49 -9.39 -29.38
N ILE A 13 21.78 -9.21 -29.09
CA ILE A 13 22.28 -8.78 -27.79
C ILE A 13 21.79 -7.35 -27.48
N CYS A 14 21.87 -6.42 -28.43
CA CYS A 14 21.35 -5.07 -28.24
C CYS A 14 19.84 -5.06 -27.97
N MET A 15 19.04 -5.90 -28.65
CA MET A 15 17.60 -6.00 -28.36
C MET A 15 17.31 -6.57 -26.97
N LEU A 16 18.12 -7.52 -26.49
CA LEU A 16 17.99 -8.08 -25.14
C LEU A 16 18.42 -7.08 -24.05
N PHE A 17 19.35 -6.17 -24.35
CA PHE A 17 19.78 -5.10 -23.44
C PHE A 17 18.99 -3.78 -23.59
N SER A 18 18.15 -3.64 -24.62
CA SER A 18 17.27 -2.48 -24.86
C SER A 18 15.88 -2.63 -24.26
N GLN A 19 15.67 -3.55 -23.31
CA GLN A 19 14.56 -3.39 -22.38
C GLN A 19 14.86 -2.20 -21.48
N GLU A 20 14.56 -1.00 -21.98
CA GLU A 20 14.37 0.15 -21.11
C GLU A 20 13.39 -0.28 -20.04
N ILE A 21 13.80 -0.13 -18.77
CA ILE A 21 12.85 -0.14 -17.67
C ILE A 21 12.02 1.11 -17.90
N GLU A 22 10.89 0.97 -18.60
CA GLU A 22 9.90 2.03 -18.68
C GLU A 22 9.45 2.31 -17.25
N THR A 23 10.01 3.35 -16.63
CA THR A 23 9.42 3.92 -15.43
C THR A 23 8.04 4.40 -15.86
N PRO A 24 6.94 3.97 -15.22
CA PRO A 24 5.63 4.43 -15.61
C PRO A 24 5.62 5.95 -15.58
N ARG A 25 5.21 6.56 -16.69
CA ARG A 25 5.09 8.02 -16.85
C ARG A 25 3.85 8.57 -16.10
N TYR A 26 3.35 7.83 -15.12
CA TYR A 26 2.20 8.16 -14.31
C TYR A 26 2.76 8.66 -12.99
N THR A 27 2.76 9.97 -12.82
CA THR A 27 3.10 10.61 -11.55
C THR A 27 1.90 11.44 -11.17
N TYR A 28 1.44 11.30 -9.93
CA TYR A 28 0.39 12.15 -9.39
C TYR A 28 0.82 13.62 -9.42
N GLN A 29 -0.10 14.52 -9.75
CA GLN A 29 0.11 15.97 -9.65
C GLN A 29 0.56 16.35 -8.23
N GLY A 30 0.04 15.68 -7.20
CA GLY A 30 0.45 15.87 -5.81
C GLY A 30 1.85 15.37 -5.46
N GLY A 31 2.57 14.73 -6.39
CA GLY A 31 3.90 14.19 -6.16
C GLY A 31 3.93 12.96 -5.25
N TRP A 32 2.80 12.25 -5.15
CA TRP A 32 2.71 11.00 -4.41
C TRP A 32 3.67 9.94 -5.00
N PRO A 33 4.23 9.05 -4.15
CA PRO A 33 5.01 7.91 -4.63
C PRO A 33 4.21 7.02 -5.57
N VAL A 34 4.89 6.34 -6.49
CA VAL A 34 4.30 5.35 -7.40
C VAL A 34 5.05 4.03 -7.30
N ASN A 35 4.33 2.91 -7.29
CA ASN A 35 4.91 1.58 -7.29
C ASN A 35 4.46 0.85 -8.57
N PRO A 36 5.36 0.59 -9.54
CA PRO A 36 4.98 -0.11 -10.78
C PRO A 36 4.50 -1.55 -10.56
N ARG A 37 4.67 -2.07 -9.35
CA ARG A 37 4.28 -3.42 -8.93
C ARG A 37 3.24 -3.39 -7.82
N SER A 38 2.48 -2.29 -7.67
CA SER A 38 1.39 -2.19 -6.69
C SER A 38 0.35 -3.29 -6.90
N ASP A 39 0.03 -3.60 -8.15
CA ASP A 39 -0.90 -4.69 -8.51
C ASP A 39 -0.37 -6.11 -8.22
N GLU A 40 0.93 -6.27 -7.93
CA GLU A 40 1.49 -7.57 -7.50
C GLU A 40 1.30 -7.82 -5.99
N ILE A 41 0.87 -6.80 -5.23
CA ILE A 41 0.65 -6.92 -3.78
C ILE A 41 -0.68 -7.63 -3.53
N LEU A 42 -0.64 -8.66 -2.69
CA LEU A 42 -1.84 -9.36 -2.25
C LEU A 42 -2.77 -8.39 -1.51
N ASP A 43 -3.97 -8.18 -2.04
CA ASP A 43 -5.02 -7.43 -1.38
C ASP A 43 -5.93 -8.38 -0.57
N PRO A 44 -5.94 -8.30 0.78
CA PRO A 44 -6.88 -9.07 1.60
C PRO A 44 -8.34 -8.58 1.47
N GLY A 45 -8.57 -7.35 1.00
CA GLY A 45 -9.89 -6.75 0.87
C GLY A 45 -10.54 -6.33 2.19
N PHE A 46 -11.66 -5.60 2.08
CA PHE A 46 -12.46 -5.15 3.23
C PHE A 46 -13.74 -5.99 3.45
N ASP A 47 -14.26 -6.61 2.40
CA ASP A 47 -15.54 -7.33 2.43
C ASP A 47 -15.35 -8.83 2.72
N LEU A 48 -14.69 -9.13 3.84
CA LEU A 48 -14.48 -10.51 4.28
C LEU A 48 -15.62 -10.97 5.21
N PRO A 49 -16.18 -12.17 5.02
CA PRO A 49 -17.25 -12.67 5.86
C PRO A 49 -16.71 -12.98 7.28
N CYS A 50 -17.43 -12.54 8.31
CA CYS A 50 -17.14 -12.95 9.69
C CYS A 50 -17.65 -14.36 10.00
N PRO A 51 -17.03 -15.09 10.95
CA PRO A 51 -15.91 -14.69 11.83
C PRO A 51 -14.51 -14.95 11.22
N GLY A 52 -13.47 -14.36 11.81
CA GLY A 52 -12.06 -14.66 11.47
C GLY A 52 -11.22 -13.45 11.05
N PRO A 53 -11.61 -12.76 9.98
CA PRO A 53 -10.88 -11.60 9.44
C PRO A 53 -10.73 -10.44 10.42
N ILE A 54 -9.78 -9.54 10.11
CA ILE A 54 -9.60 -8.28 10.84
C ILE A 54 -10.92 -7.49 10.87
N GLY A 55 -11.30 -7.01 12.05
CA GLY A 55 -12.54 -6.28 12.30
C GLY A 55 -13.71 -7.15 12.77
N CYS A 56 -13.64 -8.47 12.63
CA CYS A 56 -14.67 -9.37 13.15
C CYS A 56 -14.64 -9.49 14.68
N GLU A 57 -15.80 -9.73 15.29
CA GLU A 57 -15.90 -10.02 16.72
C GLU A 57 -15.25 -11.38 17.07
N CYS A 58 -14.65 -11.47 18.25
CA CYS A 58 -13.96 -12.68 18.72
C CYS A 58 -14.16 -12.92 20.22
N ARG A 59 -13.97 -14.16 20.68
CA ARG A 59 -13.94 -14.51 22.12
C ARG A 59 -12.55 -14.91 22.58
N SER A 60 -11.76 -15.49 21.69
CA SER A 60 -10.38 -15.92 21.92
C SER A 60 -9.55 -15.77 20.65
N ASP A 61 -8.23 -15.86 20.78
CA ASP A 61 -7.32 -15.77 19.61
C ASP A 61 -7.64 -16.82 18.54
N ALA A 62 -8.12 -18.00 18.92
CA ALA A 62 -8.48 -19.05 17.97
C ALA A 62 -9.64 -18.67 17.03
N ASP A 63 -10.43 -17.63 17.36
CA ASP A 63 -11.51 -17.15 16.50
C ASP A 63 -11.01 -16.21 15.39
N CYS A 64 -9.76 -15.76 15.44
CA CYS A 64 -9.15 -14.83 14.49
C CYS A 64 -8.18 -15.56 13.56
N GLU A 65 -8.23 -15.27 12.26
CA GLU A 65 -7.30 -15.85 11.27
C GLU A 65 -5.84 -15.51 11.61
N ASN A 66 -5.61 -14.29 12.11
CA ASN A 66 -4.32 -13.83 12.56
C ASN A 66 -4.03 -14.16 14.04
N GLN A 67 -4.90 -14.90 14.74
CA GLN A 67 -4.74 -15.27 16.15
C GLN A 67 -4.50 -14.06 17.09
N ASN A 68 -5.21 -12.95 16.87
CA ASN A 68 -5.01 -11.73 17.64
C ASN A 68 -6.34 -11.08 18.05
N CYS A 69 -6.99 -11.67 19.05
CA CYS A 69 -8.24 -11.17 19.60
C CYS A 69 -7.97 -10.19 20.75
N ILE A 70 -8.28 -8.92 20.55
CA ILE A 70 -7.98 -7.86 21.51
C ILE A 70 -9.27 -7.24 22.06
N SER A 71 -9.28 -6.97 23.36
CA SER A 71 -10.40 -6.33 24.04
C SER A 71 -10.36 -4.82 23.87
N HIS A 72 -11.47 -4.27 23.39
CA HIS A 72 -11.73 -2.84 23.25
C HIS A 72 -12.96 -2.45 24.08
N PRO A 73 -13.15 -1.14 24.39
CA PRO A 73 -14.30 -0.70 25.20
C PRO A 73 -15.69 -1.09 24.67
N LYS A 74 -15.81 -1.38 23.37
CA LYS A 74 -17.08 -1.76 22.72
C LYS A 74 -17.25 -3.27 22.47
N GLY A 75 -16.23 -4.08 22.76
CA GLY A 75 -16.22 -5.51 22.44
C GLY A 75 -14.82 -6.02 22.17
N ASN A 76 -14.72 -7.31 21.83
CA ASN A 76 -13.47 -7.94 21.46
C ASN A 76 -13.44 -8.15 19.94
N TYR A 77 -12.33 -7.79 19.30
CA TYR A 77 -12.22 -7.84 17.85
C TYR A 77 -10.89 -8.46 17.42
N CYS A 78 -10.90 -9.11 16.26
CA CYS A 78 -9.67 -9.49 15.56
C CYS A 78 -9.00 -8.22 15.05
N VAL A 79 -7.83 -7.89 15.58
CA VAL A 79 -7.12 -6.64 15.24
C VAL A 79 -5.81 -6.91 14.52
N PRO A 80 -5.33 -5.99 13.68
CA PRO A 80 -4.06 -6.17 12.97
C PRO A 80 -2.89 -6.37 13.95
N LYS A 81 -1.91 -7.20 13.56
CA LYS A 81 -0.61 -7.35 14.21
C LYS A 81 0.53 -7.21 13.18
N PRO A 82 1.79 -7.03 13.61
CA PRO A 82 2.92 -6.99 12.68
C PRO A 82 2.96 -8.21 11.76
N GLY A 83 3.06 -7.97 10.45
CA GLY A 83 3.03 -9.00 9.41
C GLY A 83 1.70 -9.13 8.69
N ASP A 84 0.60 -8.62 9.26
CA ASP A 84 -0.67 -8.54 8.54
C ASP A 84 -0.61 -7.49 7.41
N LEU A 85 -1.36 -7.75 6.34
CA LEU A 85 -1.46 -6.83 5.21
C LEU A 85 -2.60 -5.83 5.42
N VAL A 86 -2.34 -4.57 5.10
CA VAL A 86 -3.39 -3.54 5.02
C VAL A 86 -4.17 -3.78 3.72
N PRO A 87 -5.52 -3.83 3.75
CA PRO A 87 -6.32 -3.92 2.51
C PRO A 87 -6.03 -2.76 1.55
N ARG A 88 -6.16 -3.01 0.24
CA ARG A 88 -5.97 -1.98 -0.78
C ARG A 88 -7.00 -0.87 -0.59
N PHE A 89 -6.53 0.36 -0.56
CA PHE A 89 -7.36 1.53 -0.30
C PHE A 89 -7.06 2.61 -1.34
N GLU A 90 -8.10 3.04 -2.04
CA GLU A 90 -8.06 4.16 -2.99
C GLU A 90 -8.91 5.32 -2.47
N ALA A 91 -8.36 6.53 -2.57
CA ALA A 91 -9.06 7.75 -2.19
C ALA A 91 -8.71 8.92 -3.10
N ILE A 92 -9.59 9.92 -3.11
CA ILE A 92 -9.38 11.15 -3.88
C ILE A 92 -8.48 12.11 -3.10
N ASP A 93 -7.43 12.61 -3.75
CA ASP A 93 -6.53 13.59 -3.17
C ASP A 93 -7.03 15.05 -3.33
N GLN A 94 -6.22 16.02 -2.88
CA GLN A 94 -6.55 17.45 -2.96
C GLN A 94 -6.60 18.01 -4.39
N PHE A 95 -6.07 17.28 -5.37
CA PHE A 95 -6.09 17.65 -6.80
C PHE A 95 -7.19 16.93 -7.58
N GLY A 96 -7.92 16.01 -6.92
CA GLY A 96 -8.99 15.23 -7.54
C GLY A 96 -8.52 13.93 -8.20
N GLU A 97 -7.28 13.50 -7.94
CA GLU A 97 -6.73 12.23 -8.46
C GLU A 97 -7.14 11.06 -7.54
N SER A 98 -7.47 9.91 -8.13
CA SER A 98 -7.64 8.67 -7.36
C SER A 98 -6.26 8.11 -7.03
N VAL A 99 -5.89 8.16 -5.76
CA VAL A 99 -4.59 7.72 -5.26
C VAL A 99 -4.74 6.38 -4.56
N ASP A 100 -3.91 5.41 -4.98
CA ASP A 100 -3.84 4.08 -4.39
C ASP A 100 -2.74 4.02 -3.31
N LEU A 101 -3.10 3.57 -2.10
CA LEU A 101 -2.15 3.37 -1.01
C LEU A 101 -1.01 2.38 -1.37
N TYR A 102 -1.28 1.38 -2.21
CA TYR A 102 -0.29 0.38 -2.61
C TYR A 102 0.80 0.93 -3.52
N ASP A 103 0.57 2.10 -4.12
CA ASP A 103 1.61 2.84 -4.83
C ASP A 103 2.74 3.30 -3.91
N PHE A 104 2.51 3.35 -2.59
CA PHE A 104 3.53 3.78 -1.62
C PHE A 104 4.31 2.60 -1.03
N ALA A 105 3.78 1.38 -1.20
CA ALA A 105 4.24 0.18 -0.52
C ALA A 105 5.55 -0.38 -1.11
N ASN A 106 6.28 -1.15 -0.29
CA ASN A 106 7.49 -1.89 -0.67
C ASN A 106 8.65 -1.05 -1.24
N GLN A 107 8.74 0.23 -0.87
CA GLN A 107 9.81 1.15 -1.30
C GLN A 107 10.83 1.48 -0.21
N GLY A 108 10.90 0.67 0.86
CA GLY A 108 11.86 0.86 1.96
C GLY A 108 11.58 2.07 2.87
N LYS A 109 10.37 2.65 2.79
CA LYS A 109 9.90 3.73 3.66
C LYS A 109 8.67 3.29 4.46
N MET A 110 8.51 3.85 5.65
CA MET A 110 7.28 3.66 6.43
C MET A 110 6.17 4.55 5.87
N ILE A 111 4.94 4.04 5.94
CA ILE A 111 3.73 4.79 5.61
C ILE A 111 2.99 5.05 6.93
N LEU A 112 2.69 6.32 7.21
CA LEU A 112 1.84 6.72 8.33
C LEU A 112 0.44 7.04 7.78
N ILE A 113 -0.59 6.37 8.31
CA ILE A 113 -1.99 6.61 7.94
C ILE A 113 -2.67 7.30 9.10
N GLU A 114 -3.15 8.53 8.88
CA GLU A 114 -3.99 9.27 9.82
C GLU A 114 -5.44 9.28 9.30
N LEU A 115 -6.36 8.76 10.11
CA LEU A 115 -7.79 8.81 9.82
C LEU A 115 -8.44 9.85 10.73
N CYS A 116 -8.81 10.99 10.15
CA CYS A 116 -9.24 12.15 10.92
C CYS A 116 -10.30 12.98 10.19
N GLY A 117 -11.11 13.70 10.96
CA GLY A 117 -12.07 14.66 10.45
C GLY A 117 -11.66 16.08 10.85
N ALA A 118 -11.78 17.04 9.93
CA ALA A 118 -11.41 18.45 10.18
C ALA A 118 -12.15 19.10 11.38
N TRP A 119 -13.31 18.53 11.76
CA TRP A 119 -14.11 18.96 12.90
C TRP A 119 -13.57 18.46 14.25
N ALA A 120 -12.66 17.49 14.27
CA ALA A 120 -12.14 16.90 15.50
C ALA A 120 -10.91 17.68 15.97
N LYS A 121 -11.00 18.35 17.13
CA LYS A 121 -9.87 19.09 17.72
C LYS A 121 -8.58 18.25 17.86
N PRO A 122 -8.60 16.99 18.33
CA PRO A 122 -7.39 16.18 18.42
C PRO A 122 -6.68 16.00 17.07
N CYS A 123 -7.43 15.90 15.97
CA CYS A 123 -6.88 15.81 14.63
C CYS A 123 -6.20 17.12 14.23
N ASN A 124 -6.84 18.26 14.50
CA ASN A 124 -6.23 19.57 14.23
C ASN A 124 -4.93 19.77 15.02
N ASP A 125 -4.91 19.36 16.29
CA ASP A 125 -3.71 19.47 17.13
C ASP A 125 -2.58 18.57 16.59
N PHE A 126 -2.89 17.34 16.17
CA PHE A 126 -1.90 16.41 15.59
C PHE A 126 -1.41 16.85 14.20
N SER A 127 -2.29 17.32 13.33
CA SER A 127 -1.95 17.86 12.00
C SER A 127 -1.06 19.12 12.10
N ASN A 128 -1.32 20.00 13.08
CA ASN A 128 -0.45 21.14 13.36
C ASN A 128 0.94 20.66 13.78
N TRP A 129 1.04 19.75 14.75
CA TRP A 129 2.32 19.17 15.17
C TRP A 129 3.10 18.56 14.00
N LEU A 130 2.45 17.80 13.11
CA LEU A 130 3.09 17.23 11.91
C LEU A 130 3.65 18.29 10.94
N THR A 131 2.97 19.43 10.84
CA THR A 131 3.29 20.46 9.83
C THR A 131 4.30 21.49 10.36
N SER A 132 4.15 21.92 11.61
CA SER A 132 4.92 23.01 12.21
C SER A 132 5.86 22.58 13.35
N ASN A 133 5.79 21.33 13.81
CA ASN A 133 6.57 20.83 14.95
C ASN A 133 6.36 21.70 16.22
N ASP A 134 5.11 22.12 16.42
CA ASP A 134 4.65 22.89 17.58
C ASP A 134 4.53 22.05 18.86
#